data_AF-A0A553R0W0-F1
#
_entry.id   AF-A0A553R0W0-F1
#
_cell.length_a   1.000
_cell.length_b   1.000
_cell.length_c   1.000
_cell.angle_alpha   90.00
_cell.angle_beta   90.00
_cell.angle_gamma   90.00
#
_symmetry.space_group_name_H-M   'P 1'
#
loop_
_entity.id
_entity.type
_entity.pdbx_description
1 polymer ?
#
loop_
_entity_poly.entity_id
_entity_poly.type
_entity_poly.pdbx_seq_one_letter_code
_entity_poly.pdbx_strand_id
1 'polypeptide(L)'
;MADDYRRSVELERRIFELDNKCATLRAEKPDDDYLQNASSILEKLKTYYRHGGESSSLPKLLQDYTQVVLDITFYEENKLVDQEFPEDTAPFKIQQLLQDLTEPEVLAGRLVPSQEVQSVLGLELLECLYWRRGALLYMYCHTLHQRKQWIKKNKATFLKCLQEGVRYLMRMLQVRNSVKLNDVKYEDCSMDSTERKEDRLHFRDIGTQILHKYVLACEGPLQGQGWNTENAKEILTKRQTRCSSDATLDVTGPSLDNLSVDMQFYIMSFLSPQDLCRLGATCTYWRLMVRDPVLWKFFLCRDLPLWPSVDHLSLPQVDSSGSPLQEDSEMSFDYMAEYLRVCPASRDQWRQQPKAPFDTVTSFFHSLIPVSAEPQLAMFGPGLEQLEVSLMNVIMHSSHILPIAGIPQRQFDGADTERERARLEQLSLRSKIFLYQEESESNIPLCLNPVFYQVCQAVSGFIFVANAEKQRGTDKDWEEERAQIRVMLDRGMGASSRPLLVLSCVSRETAERPRTPCVTMAHQLQLSALPNPWMVQDTAAETLRGLLDGIKWLLRHSGVRL
;
A
#
# COMPACT_ATOMS: atom_id res chain seq x y z
N MET A 1 -10.61 43.71 -30.15
CA MET A 1 -11.58 43.77 -31.28
C MET A 1 -11.31 42.73 -32.37
N ALA A 2 -10.20 42.77 -33.12
CA ALA A 2 -9.94 41.75 -34.16
C ALA A 2 -9.69 40.33 -33.61
N ASP A 3 -8.98 40.21 -32.48
CA ASP A 3 -8.70 38.91 -31.84
C ASP A 3 -9.92 38.30 -31.14
N ASP A 4 -10.77 39.11 -30.51
CA ASP A 4 -11.99 38.62 -29.85
C ASP A 4 -13.03 38.11 -30.87
N TYR A 5 -13.13 38.79 -32.00
CA TYR A 5 -13.96 38.36 -33.12
C TYR A 5 -13.48 37.01 -33.69
N ARG A 6 -12.16 36.85 -33.88
CA ARG A 6 -11.58 35.60 -34.39
C ARG A 6 -11.76 34.42 -33.42
N ARG A 7 -11.66 34.67 -32.11
CA ARG A 7 -11.92 33.67 -31.05
C ARG A 7 -13.38 33.23 -31.03
N SER A 8 -14.30 34.18 -31.20
CA SER A 8 -15.74 33.94 -31.25
C SER A 8 -16.12 33.01 -32.41
N VAL A 9 -15.60 33.28 -33.61
CA VAL A 9 -15.88 32.51 -34.84
C VAL A 9 -15.36 31.07 -34.75
N GLU A 10 -14.20 30.83 -34.14
CA GLU A 10 -13.65 29.48 -34.01
C GLU A 10 -14.47 28.61 -33.05
N LEU A 11 -14.91 29.16 -31.91
CA LEU A 11 -15.77 28.43 -30.97
C LEU A 11 -17.15 28.13 -31.59
N GLU A 12 -17.72 29.07 -32.34
CA GLU A 12 -18.97 28.87 -33.10
C GLU A 12 -18.84 27.73 -34.12
N ARG A 13 -17.74 27.70 -34.88
CA ARG A 13 -17.43 26.62 -35.83
C ARG A 13 -17.38 25.25 -35.14
N ARG A 14 -16.72 25.17 -33.97
CA ARG A 14 -16.62 23.92 -33.20
C ARG A 14 -17.97 23.48 -32.61
N ILE A 15 -18.79 24.42 -32.16
CA ILE A 15 -20.15 24.13 -31.69
C ILE A 15 -20.98 23.54 -32.83
N PHE A 16 -20.88 24.09 -34.04
CA PHE A 16 -21.60 23.58 -35.21
C PHE A 16 -21.17 22.15 -35.60
N GLU A 17 -19.86 21.86 -35.57
CA GLU A 17 -19.35 20.49 -35.80
C GLU A 17 -19.90 19.49 -34.77
N LEU A 18 -19.90 19.89 -33.50
CA LEU A 18 -20.38 19.06 -32.40
C LEU A 18 -21.90 18.85 -32.44
N ASP A 19 -22.65 19.86 -32.88
CA ASP A 19 -24.09 19.80 -33.10
C ASP A 19 -24.47 18.80 -34.20
N ASN A 20 -23.77 18.84 -35.34
CA ASN A 20 -23.97 17.86 -36.42
C ASN A 20 -23.65 16.43 -35.97
N LYS A 21 -22.57 16.25 -35.19
CA LYS A 21 -22.21 14.96 -34.61
C LYS A 21 -23.28 14.47 -33.64
N CYS A 22 -23.76 15.34 -32.74
CA CYS A 22 -24.83 15.03 -31.80
C CYS A 22 -26.14 14.66 -32.51
N ALA A 23 -26.51 15.40 -33.57
CA ALA A 23 -27.72 15.13 -34.34
C ALA A 23 -27.66 13.76 -35.05
N THR A 24 -26.50 13.40 -35.58
CA THR A 24 -26.27 12.09 -36.21
C THR A 24 -26.41 10.94 -35.20
N LEU A 25 -25.82 11.08 -34.01
CA LEU A 25 -25.93 10.07 -32.96
C LEU A 25 -27.35 9.96 -32.39
N ARG A 26 -28.07 11.08 -32.26
CA ARG A 26 -29.48 11.08 -31.84
C ARG A 26 -30.40 10.43 -32.87
N ALA A 27 -30.06 10.49 -34.16
CA ALA A 27 -30.80 9.76 -35.19
C ALA A 27 -30.64 8.23 -35.03
N GLU A 28 -29.51 7.76 -34.49
CA GLU A 28 -29.31 6.35 -34.15
C GLU A 28 -30.07 5.94 -32.88
N LYS A 29 -30.04 6.77 -31.83
CA LYS A 29 -30.68 6.49 -30.54
C LYS A 29 -31.29 7.76 -29.92
N PRO A 30 -32.59 8.05 -30.16
CA PRO A 30 -33.21 9.31 -29.74
C PRO A 30 -33.49 9.41 -28.24
N ASP A 31 -33.59 8.26 -27.56
CA ASP A 31 -33.99 8.14 -26.16
C ASP A 31 -32.80 8.15 -25.16
N ASP A 32 -31.59 8.44 -25.62
CA ASP A 32 -30.41 8.46 -24.75
C ASP A 32 -30.32 9.78 -23.95
N ASP A 33 -30.35 9.68 -22.62
CA ASP A 33 -30.34 10.83 -21.70
C ASP A 33 -29.12 11.75 -21.90
N TYR A 34 -27.94 11.19 -22.19
CA TYR A 34 -26.72 11.98 -22.39
C TYR A 34 -26.77 12.76 -23.70
N LEU A 35 -27.25 12.14 -24.79
CA LEU A 35 -27.42 12.83 -26.06
C LEU A 35 -28.52 13.90 -26.00
N GLN A 36 -29.57 13.68 -25.19
CA GLN A 36 -30.59 14.70 -24.95
C GLN A 36 -30.04 15.89 -24.15
N ASN A 37 -29.26 15.63 -23.10
CA ASN A 37 -28.60 16.68 -22.32
C ASN A 37 -27.62 17.48 -23.20
N ALA A 38 -26.76 16.79 -23.96
CA ALA A 38 -25.83 17.39 -24.92
C ALA A 38 -26.55 18.31 -25.90
N SER A 39 -27.67 17.86 -26.48
CA SER A 39 -28.47 18.65 -27.41
C SER A 39 -29.12 19.86 -26.75
N SER A 40 -29.61 19.74 -25.50
CA SER A 40 -30.16 20.87 -24.74
C SER A 40 -29.11 21.95 -24.48
N ILE A 41 -27.89 21.56 -24.12
CA ILE A 41 -26.77 22.48 -23.87
C ILE A 41 -26.32 23.12 -25.20
N LEU A 42 -26.26 22.37 -26.29
CA LEU A 42 -25.93 22.90 -27.62
C LEU A 42 -26.95 23.94 -28.11
N GLU A 43 -28.25 23.75 -27.86
CA GLU A 43 -29.25 24.78 -28.17
C GLU A 43 -29.01 26.06 -27.37
N LYS A 44 -28.67 25.95 -26.07
CA LYS A 44 -28.31 27.11 -25.23
C LYS A 44 -27.05 27.83 -25.74
N LEU A 45 -26.06 27.07 -26.21
CA LEU A 45 -24.85 27.63 -26.82
C LEU A 45 -25.18 28.33 -28.14
N LYS A 46 -26.03 27.75 -28.99
CA LYS A 46 -26.45 28.35 -30.28
C LYS A 46 -27.30 29.61 -30.11
N THR A 47 -28.16 29.70 -29.09
CA THR A 47 -28.95 30.91 -28.83
C THR A 47 -28.08 32.07 -28.37
N TYR A 48 -27.01 31.79 -27.62
CA TYR A 48 -26.04 32.81 -27.20
C TYR A 48 -25.39 33.52 -28.39
N TYR A 49 -24.91 32.77 -29.39
CA TYR A 49 -24.29 33.35 -30.59
C TYR A 49 -25.29 34.07 -31.51
N ARG A 50 -26.54 33.60 -31.58
CA ARG A 50 -27.59 34.25 -32.38
C ARG A 50 -28.08 35.58 -31.82
N HIS A 51 -28.04 35.77 -30.49
CA HIS A 51 -28.63 36.94 -29.84
C HIS A 51 -27.63 37.93 -29.24
N GLY A 52 -26.32 37.76 -29.47
CA GLY A 52 -25.30 38.72 -29.00
C GLY A 52 -25.33 38.92 -27.48
N GLY A 53 -25.37 37.82 -26.72
CA GLY A 53 -25.71 37.82 -25.30
C GLY A 53 -24.77 38.62 -24.38
N GLU A 54 -25.30 39.64 -23.73
CA GLU A 54 -24.62 40.53 -22.77
C GLU A 54 -24.31 39.92 -21.38
N SER A 55 -24.17 38.59 -21.18
CA SER A 55 -24.00 38.09 -19.79
C SER A 55 -23.25 36.76 -19.51
N SER A 56 -22.77 35.98 -20.49
CA SER A 56 -21.99 34.77 -20.17
C SER A 56 -20.51 34.91 -20.47
N SER A 57 -19.67 34.69 -19.46
CA SER A 57 -18.21 34.72 -19.61
C SER A 57 -17.73 33.58 -20.52
N LEU A 58 -16.71 33.84 -21.35
CA LEU A 58 -16.09 32.83 -22.23
C LEU A 58 -15.71 31.51 -21.52
N PRO A 59 -15.20 31.51 -20.26
CA PRO A 59 -15.00 30.29 -19.48
C PRO A 59 -16.27 29.45 -19.32
N LYS A 60 -17.42 30.08 -19.07
CA LYS A 60 -18.69 29.36 -18.91
C LYS A 60 -19.14 28.68 -20.21
N LEU A 61 -18.96 29.35 -21.34
CA LEU A 61 -19.22 28.76 -22.67
C LEU A 61 -18.30 27.57 -22.95
N LEU A 62 -17.03 27.66 -22.55
CA LEU A 62 -16.07 26.55 -22.70
C LEU A 62 -16.36 25.38 -21.77
N GLN A 63 -16.83 25.63 -20.55
CA GLN A 63 -17.29 24.60 -19.63
C GLN A 63 -18.52 23.88 -20.19
N ASP A 64 -19.52 24.62 -20.69
CA ASP A 64 -20.72 24.05 -21.30
C ASP A 64 -20.37 23.26 -22.58
N TYR A 65 -19.45 23.76 -23.42
CA TYR A 65 -18.90 23.02 -24.56
C TYR A 65 -18.21 21.72 -24.12
N THR A 66 -17.40 21.77 -23.07
CA THR A 66 -16.70 20.60 -22.51
C THR A 66 -17.69 19.56 -22.01
N GLN A 67 -18.78 19.98 -21.37
CA GLN A 67 -19.84 19.08 -20.92
C GLN A 67 -20.49 18.34 -22.09
N VAL A 68 -20.78 19.03 -23.20
CA VAL A 68 -21.33 18.40 -24.42
C VAL A 68 -20.35 17.37 -24.97
N VAL A 69 -19.05 17.68 -25.04
CA VAL A 69 -18.03 16.74 -25.49
C VAL A 69 -18.00 15.50 -24.60
N LEU A 70 -18.06 15.67 -23.27
CA LEU A 70 -18.14 14.58 -22.32
C LEU A 70 -19.39 13.72 -22.58
N ASP A 71 -20.58 14.31 -22.65
CA ASP A 71 -21.82 13.55 -22.83
C ASP A 71 -21.83 12.74 -24.15
N ILE A 72 -21.40 13.34 -25.27
CA ILE A 72 -21.31 12.65 -26.57
C ILE A 72 -20.28 11.51 -26.53
N THR A 73 -19.08 11.78 -26.02
CA THR A 73 -18.04 10.75 -25.95
C THR A 73 -18.42 9.64 -24.99
N PHE A 74 -19.24 9.90 -23.95
CA PHE A 74 -19.65 8.88 -22.98
C PHE A 74 -20.54 7.84 -23.65
N TYR A 75 -21.48 8.32 -24.45
CA TYR A 75 -22.33 7.47 -25.28
C TYR A 75 -21.50 6.59 -26.22
N GLU A 76 -20.53 7.19 -26.93
CA GLU A 76 -19.67 6.46 -27.87
C GLU A 76 -18.72 5.45 -27.17
N GLU A 77 -18.20 5.80 -25.99
CA GLU A 77 -17.40 4.90 -25.15
C GLU A 77 -18.21 3.68 -24.70
N ASN A 78 -19.42 3.89 -24.19
CA ASN A 78 -20.30 2.79 -23.78
C ASN A 78 -20.63 1.86 -24.96
N LYS A 79 -20.87 2.42 -26.15
CA LYS A 79 -21.08 1.62 -27.38
C LYS A 79 -19.87 0.74 -27.69
N LEU A 80 -18.64 1.19 -27.45
CA LEU A 80 -17.43 0.37 -27.63
C LEU A 80 -17.29 -0.71 -26.56
N VAL A 81 -17.66 -0.40 -25.32
CA VAL A 81 -17.66 -1.36 -24.21
C VAL A 81 -18.68 -2.47 -24.45
N ASP A 82 -19.90 -2.11 -24.85
CA ASP A 82 -20.98 -3.06 -25.18
C ASP A 82 -20.61 -3.99 -26.36
N GLN A 83 -19.78 -3.50 -27.29
CA GLN A 83 -19.27 -4.26 -28.43
C GLN A 83 -17.95 -5.01 -28.12
N GLU A 84 -17.50 -5.00 -26.87
CA GLU A 84 -16.23 -5.59 -26.42
C GLU A 84 -15.01 -5.18 -27.27
N PHE A 85 -14.95 -3.92 -27.69
CA PHE A 85 -13.85 -3.35 -28.49
C PHE A 85 -13.49 -4.21 -29.73
N PRO A 86 -14.26 -4.09 -30.84
CA PRO A 86 -14.02 -4.86 -32.07
C PRO A 86 -12.64 -4.56 -32.66
N GLU A 87 -11.89 -5.58 -33.11
CA GLU A 87 -10.48 -5.41 -33.51
C GLU A 87 -10.29 -4.48 -34.72
N ASP A 88 -11.24 -4.49 -35.65
CA ASP A 88 -11.15 -3.73 -36.91
C ASP A 88 -11.46 -2.23 -36.74
N THR A 89 -12.32 -1.88 -35.78
CA THR A 89 -12.85 -0.50 -35.62
C THR A 89 -12.39 0.19 -34.34
N ALA A 90 -12.15 -0.57 -33.26
CA ALA A 90 -11.83 0.00 -31.95
C ALA A 90 -10.55 0.86 -31.93
N PRO A 91 -9.42 0.50 -32.58
CA PRO A 91 -8.21 1.32 -32.51
C PRO A 91 -8.42 2.72 -33.08
N PHE A 92 -9.08 2.82 -34.23
CA PHE A 92 -9.40 4.11 -34.87
C PHE A 92 -10.39 4.90 -34.00
N LYS A 93 -11.42 4.23 -33.49
CA LYS A 93 -12.45 4.91 -32.68
C LYS A 93 -11.91 5.42 -31.35
N ILE A 94 -11.03 4.67 -30.68
CA ILE A 94 -10.33 5.11 -29.46
C ILE A 94 -9.47 6.34 -29.74
N GLN A 95 -8.71 6.33 -30.86
CA GLN A 95 -7.90 7.49 -31.23
C GLN A 95 -8.77 8.72 -31.48
N GLN A 96 -9.91 8.56 -32.14
CA GLN A 96 -10.89 9.63 -32.33
C GLN A 96 -11.43 10.14 -30.99
N LEU A 97 -11.86 9.26 -30.08
CA LEU A 97 -12.38 9.64 -28.76
C LEU A 97 -11.34 10.34 -27.89
N LEU A 98 -10.09 9.89 -27.90
CA LEU A 98 -9.00 10.56 -27.19
C LEU A 98 -8.74 11.97 -27.75
N GLN A 99 -8.85 12.15 -29.07
CA GLN A 99 -8.73 13.46 -29.70
C GLN A 99 -9.89 14.37 -29.32
N ASP A 100 -11.13 13.86 -29.37
CA ASP A 100 -12.33 14.60 -28.97
C ASP A 100 -12.27 15.00 -27.50
N LEU A 101 -11.85 14.10 -26.61
CA LEU A 101 -11.63 14.41 -25.19
C LEU A 101 -10.49 15.41 -24.99
N THR A 102 -9.48 15.47 -25.87
CA THR A 102 -8.35 16.41 -25.75
C THR A 102 -8.69 17.82 -26.26
N GLU A 103 -9.63 17.94 -27.20
CA GLU A 103 -9.95 19.21 -27.85
C GLU A 103 -10.39 20.33 -26.89
N PRO A 104 -11.19 20.09 -25.82
CA PRO A 104 -11.55 21.14 -24.87
C PRO A 104 -10.33 21.84 -24.22
N GLU A 105 -9.28 21.09 -23.88
CA GLU A 105 -8.05 21.67 -23.32
C GLU A 105 -7.30 22.51 -24.35
N VAL A 106 -7.21 22.02 -25.60
CA VAL A 106 -6.55 22.71 -26.70
C VAL A 106 -7.32 23.98 -27.09
N LEU A 107 -8.65 23.93 -27.07
CA LEU A 107 -9.52 25.05 -27.36
C LEU A 107 -9.44 26.11 -26.26
N ALA A 108 -9.47 25.72 -24.99
CA ALA A 108 -9.27 26.63 -23.86
C ALA A 108 -7.91 27.34 -23.92
N GLY A 109 -6.83 26.59 -24.19
CA GLY A 109 -5.48 27.16 -24.31
C GLY A 109 -5.30 28.11 -25.51
N ARG A 110 -6.03 27.90 -26.61
CA ARG A 110 -5.99 28.78 -27.79
C ARG A 110 -6.85 30.04 -27.63
N LEU A 111 -8.03 29.92 -27.03
CA LEU A 111 -8.98 31.03 -26.92
C LEU A 111 -8.67 31.95 -25.74
N VAL A 112 -8.09 31.42 -24.67
CA VAL A 112 -7.72 32.19 -23.47
C VAL A 112 -6.26 31.90 -23.08
N PRO A 113 -5.27 32.25 -23.93
CA PRO A 113 -3.87 31.92 -23.68
C PRO A 113 -3.28 32.62 -22.44
N SER A 114 -3.96 33.65 -21.93
CA SER A 114 -3.56 34.40 -20.73
C SER A 114 -4.00 33.74 -19.41
N GLN A 115 -4.82 32.69 -19.45
CA GLN A 115 -5.28 31.96 -18.27
C GLN A 115 -4.88 30.49 -18.36
N GLU A 116 -4.64 29.87 -17.21
CA GLU A 116 -4.40 28.43 -17.17
C GLU A 116 -5.68 27.68 -17.57
N VAL A 117 -5.55 26.60 -18.33
CA VAL A 117 -6.69 25.77 -18.75
C VAL A 117 -7.54 25.33 -17.55
N GLN A 118 -6.88 25.08 -16.41
CA GLN A 118 -7.51 24.74 -15.15
C GLN A 118 -8.42 25.85 -14.58
N SER A 119 -8.06 27.12 -14.72
CA SER A 119 -8.91 28.23 -14.25
C SER A 119 -10.09 28.49 -15.19
N VAL A 120 -9.97 28.11 -16.46
CA VAL A 120 -11.02 28.26 -17.48
C VAL A 120 -12.05 27.13 -17.39
N LEU A 121 -11.58 25.88 -17.45
CA LEU A 121 -12.46 24.70 -17.42
C LEU A 121 -12.91 24.32 -16.01
N GLY A 122 -12.17 24.74 -14.98
CA GLY A 122 -12.41 24.32 -13.61
C GLY A 122 -11.83 22.94 -13.31
N LEU A 123 -11.67 22.66 -12.01
CA LEU A 123 -11.04 21.44 -11.52
C LEU A 123 -11.83 20.18 -11.90
N GLU A 124 -13.15 20.21 -11.75
CA GLU A 124 -14.01 19.04 -11.92
C GLU A 124 -14.01 18.53 -13.37
N LEU A 125 -14.18 19.44 -14.33
CA LEU A 125 -14.19 19.08 -15.75
C LEU A 125 -12.81 18.64 -16.22
N LEU A 126 -11.75 19.33 -15.80
CA LEU A 126 -10.38 18.96 -16.19
C LEU A 126 -9.97 17.59 -15.63
N GLU A 127 -10.29 17.31 -14.37
CA GLU A 127 -10.08 16.00 -13.76
C GLU A 127 -10.89 14.91 -14.47
N CYS A 128 -12.15 15.19 -14.81
CA CYS A 128 -13.01 14.26 -15.54
C CYS A 128 -12.44 13.92 -16.93
N LEU A 129 -11.94 14.91 -17.68
CA LEU A 129 -11.30 14.69 -18.98
C LEU A 129 -10.10 13.75 -18.86
N TYR A 130 -9.23 13.95 -17.86
CA TYR A 130 -8.09 13.07 -17.62
C TYR A 130 -8.51 11.67 -17.15
N TRP A 131 -9.49 11.59 -16.25
CA TRP A 131 -10.04 10.32 -15.80
C TRP A 131 -10.59 9.51 -16.97
N ARG A 132 -11.39 10.12 -17.86
CA ARG A 132 -12.02 9.42 -18.98
C ARG A 132 -11.05 8.94 -20.03
N ARG A 133 -10.02 9.72 -20.37
CA ARG A 133 -8.94 9.24 -21.28
C ARG A 133 -8.20 8.04 -20.69
N GLY A 134 -7.89 8.10 -19.38
CA GLY A 134 -7.24 7.00 -18.66
C GLY A 134 -8.11 5.74 -18.58
N ALA A 135 -9.38 5.92 -18.21
CA ALA A 135 -10.36 4.85 -18.08
C ALA A 135 -10.66 4.16 -19.42
N LEU A 136 -10.83 4.90 -20.51
CA LEU A 136 -11.03 4.35 -21.85
C LEU A 136 -9.87 3.44 -22.27
N LEU A 137 -8.63 3.89 -22.08
CA LEU A 137 -7.44 3.11 -22.39
C LEU A 137 -7.31 1.88 -21.47
N TYR A 138 -7.62 2.04 -20.19
CA TYR A 138 -7.63 0.94 -19.23
C TYR A 138 -8.65 -0.14 -19.64
N MET A 139 -9.89 0.25 -19.94
CA MET A 139 -10.95 -0.66 -20.37
C MET A 139 -10.57 -1.38 -21.67
N TYR A 140 -9.99 -0.67 -22.63
CA TYR A 140 -9.49 -1.28 -23.86
C TYR A 140 -8.39 -2.32 -23.58
N CYS A 141 -7.38 -1.97 -22.78
CA CYS A 141 -6.31 -2.90 -22.41
C CYS A 141 -6.84 -4.09 -21.60
N HIS A 142 -7.84 -3.88 -20.73
CA HIS A 142 -8.48 -4.93 -19.94
C HIS A 142 -9.19 -5.95 -20.83
N THR A 143 -9.97 -5.50 -21.80
CA THR A 143 -10.66 -6.38 -22.77
C THR A 143 -9.66 -7.12 -23.64
N LEU A 144 -8.61 -6.44 -24.12
CA LEU A 144 -7.56 -7.07 -24.93
C LEU A 144 -6.69 -8.07 -24.16
N HIS A 145 -6.55 -7.92 -22.83
CA HIS A 145 -5.83 -8.87 -21.97
C HIS A 145 -6.38 -10.30 -22.09
N GLN A 146 -7.67 -10.44 -22.41
CA GLN A 146 -8.31 -11.73 -22.64
C GLN A 146 -7.88 -12.36 -23.99
N ARG A 147 -7.43 -11.55 -24.96
CA ARG A 147 -7.03 -11.97 -26.32
C ARG A 147 -5.51 -12.20 -26.43
N LYS A 148 -5.01 -13.26 -25.77
CA LYS A 148 -3.57 -13.60 -25.66
C LYS A 148 -2.81 -13.67 -27.00
N GLN A 149 -3.45 -14.07 -28.09
CA GLN A 149 -2.81 -14.15 -29.42
C GLN A 149 -2.59 -12.77 -30.04
N TRP A 150 -3.52 -11.83 -29.83
CA TRP A 150 -3.42 -10.46 -30.33
C TRP A 150 -2.29 -9.69 -29.64
N ILE A 151 -2.14 -9.85 -28.31
CA ILE A 151 -1.07 -9.20 -27.53
C ILE A 151 0.32 -9.64 -28.00
N LYS A 152 0.50 -10.91 -28.36
CA LYS A 152 1.77 -11.39 -28.91
C LYS A 152 2.14 -10.68 -30.21
N LYS A 153 1.15 -10.37 -31.06
CA LYS A 153 1.34 -9.68 -32.34
C LYS A 153 1.51 -8.16 -32.19
N ASN A 154 0.85 -7.54 -31.21
CA ASN A 154 0.74 -6.08 -31.07
C ASN A 154 1.30 -5.55 -29.73
N LYS A 155 2.32 -6.22 -29.17
CA LYS A 155 2.88 -5.91 -27.84
C LYS A 155 3.27 -4.44 -27.65
N ALA A 156 3.89 -3.83 -28.65
CA ALA A 156 4.33 -2.43 -28.58
C ALA A 156 3.14 -1.46 -28.47
N THR A 157 2.09 -1.68 -29.26
CA THR A 157 0.86 -0.89 -29.22
C THR A 157 0.14 -1.04 -27.88
N PHE A 158 0.05 -2.28 -27.37
CA PHE A 158 -0.54 -2.56 -26.06
C PHE A 158 0.19 -1.84 -24.92
N LEU A 159 1.53 -1.91 -24.90
CA LEU A 159 2.33 -1.25 -23.87
C LEU A 159 2.19 0.28 -23.94
N LYS A 160 2.17 0.85 -25.15
CA LYS A 160 1.95 2.29 -25.35
C LYS A 160 0.58 2.74 -24.83
N CYS A 161 -0.48 1.99 -25.14
CA CYS A 161 -1.83 2.27 -24.62
C CYS A 161 -1.88 2.24 -23.09
N LEU A 162 -1.21 1.26 -22.47
CA LEU A 162 -1.16 1.14 -21.01
C LEU A 162 -0.39 2.31 -20.37
N GLN A 163 0.78 2.65 -20.91
CA GLN A 163 1.60 3.76 -20.43
C GLN A 163 0.85 5.10 -20.52
N GLU A 164 0.21 5.36 -21.66
CA GLU A 164 -0.59 6.57 -21.84
C GLU A 164 -1.82 6.60 -20.91
N GLY A 165 -2.48 5.46 -20.71
CA GLY A 165 -3.59 5.33 -19.77
C GLY A 165 -3.18 5.68 -18.33
N VAL A 166 -2.05 5.13 -17.86
CA VAL A 166 -1.48 5.45 -16.54
C VAL A 166 -1.10 6.93 -16.46
N ARG A 167 -0.47 7.50 -17.51
CA ARG A 167 -0.10 8.92 -17.54
C ARG A 167 -1.31 9.84 -17.37
N TYR A 168 -2.45 9.51 -18.00
CA TYR A 168 -3.69 10.28 -17.82
C TYR A 168 -4.27 10.15 -16.41
N LEU A 169 -4.29 8.96 -15.83
CA LEU A 169 -4.74 8.75 -14.45
C LEU A 169 -3.84 9.49 -13.44
N MET A 170 -2.53 9.52 -13.67
CA MET A 170 -1.60 10.30 -12.85
C MET A 170 -1.86 11.80 -12.96
N ARG A 171 -2.12 12.33 -14.17
CA ARG A 171 -2.51 13.73 -14.35
C ARG A 171 -3.84 14.07 -13.66
N MET A 172 -4.82 13.16 -13.71
CA MET A 172 -6.08 13.29 -12.99
C MET A 172 -5.83 13.50 -11.48
N LEU A 173 -4.99 12.67 -10.86
CA LEU A 173 -4.64 12.79 -9.44
C LEU A 173 -3.90 14.10 -9.10
N GLN A 174 -3.24 14.72 -10.09
CA GLN A 174 -2.53 15.99 -9.94
C GLN A 174 -3.45 17.21 -10.08
N VAL A 175 -4.64 17.11 -10.68
CA VAL A 175 -5.54 18.27 -10.88
C VAL A 175 -5.91 18.93 -9.55
N ARG A 176 -6.16 18.14 -8.50
CA ARG A 176 -6.49 18.64 -7.15
C ARG A 176 -5.30 18.70 -6.19
N ASN A 177 -4.15 18.17 -6.59
CA ASN A 177 -2.94 18.11 -5.77
C ASN A 177 -1.84 18.97 -6.39
N SER A 178 -1.47 20.08 -5.75
CA SER A 178 -0.37 20.95 -6.20
C SER A 178 1.03 20.34 -6.08
N VAL A 179 1.13 19.05 -5.74
CA VAL A 179 2.41 18.32 -5.74
C VAL A 179 2.76 18.00 -7.19
N LYS A 180 3.67 18.78 -7.78
CA LYS A 180 4.27 18.47 -9.08
C LYS A 180 5.00 17.13 -8.99
N LEU A 181 4.33 16.06 -9.40
CA LEU A 181 4.86 14.70 -9.57
C LEU A 181 5.83 14.59 -10.78
N ASN A 182 6.46 15.71 -11.17
CA ASN A 182 7.20 15.86 -12.43
C ASN A 182 8.72 15.78 -12.32
N ASP A 183 9.29 15.52 -11.14
CA ASP A 183 10.73 15.22 -11.02
C ASP A 183 11.00 13.71 -10.95
N VAL A 184 10.29 12.93 -11.78
CA VAL A 184 10.80 11.63 -12.23
C VAL A 184 11.02 11.71 -13.72
N LYS A 185 12.14 12.34 -14.09
CA LYS A 185 12.81 12.08 -15.37
C LYS A 185 14.10 11.34 -15.07
N TYR A 186 14.20 10.15 -15.64
CA TYR A 186 15.47 9.47 -15.88
C TYR A 186 16.22 10.26 -16.96
N GLU A 187 17.36 10.87 -16.61
CA GLU A 187 18.51 11.07 -17.51
C GLU A 187 19.75 11.55 -16.74
N ASP A 188 20.90 10.96 -17.07
CA ASP A 188 22.23 11.15 -16.50
C ASP A 188 22.79 12.57 -16.70
N CYS A 189 23.47 13.12 -15.68
CA CYS A 189 24.82 13.76 -15.79
C CYS A 189 25.24 14.53 -14.52
N SER A 190 26.31 14.03 -13.89
CA SER A 190 27.57 14.72 -13.55
C SER A 190 27.60 16.22 -13.16
N MET A 191 28.23 16.45 -12.00
CA MET A 191 29.08 17.59 -11.56
C MET A 191 28.44 18.92 -11.11
N ASP A 192 28.50 19.09 -9.78
CA ASP A 192 29.29 20.10 -9.05
C ASP A 192 28.59 21.26 -8.28
N SER A 193 29.09 21.39 -7.05
CA SER A 193 29.19 22.53 -6.13
C SER A 193 28.02 23.50 -5.79
N THR A 194 27.74 23.53 -4.47
CA THR A 194 27.53 24.71 -3.59
C THR A 194 26.22 25.52 -3.57
N GLU A 195 25.70 25.63 -2.34
CA GLU A 195 24.93 26.72 -1.70
C GLU A 195 23.87 27.48 -2.54
N ARG A 196 22.58 27.29 -2.22
CA ARG A 196 21.60 28.42 -2.23
C ARG A 196 20.58 28.32 -1.08
N LYS A 197 20.62 29.35 -0.25
CA LYS A 197 19.67 29.72 0.80
C LYS A 197 18.28 30.06 0.22
N GLU A 198 17.28 29.82 1.07
CA GLU A 198 16.01 30.55 1.27
C GLU A 198 15.34 31.27 0.09
N ASP A 199 14.14 30.78 -0.25
CA ASP A 199 12.96 31.63 -0.47
C ASP A 199 11.69 30.79 -0.22
N ARG A 200 11.28 30.67 1.06
CA ARG A 200 9.99 30.09 1.45
C ARG A 200 8.93 31.18 1.37
N LEU A 201 8.10 31.17 0.33
CA LEU A 201 6.97 32.09 0.16
C LEU A 201 5.95 31.96 1.32
N HIS A 202 5.78 33.04 2.09
CA HIS A 202 4.83 33.15 3.22
C HIS A 202 3.39 33.41 2.75
N PHE A 203 2.77 32.45 2.05
CA PHE A 203 1.38 32.55 1.55
C PHE A 203 0.34 32.85 2.65
N ARG A 204 0.64 32.44 3.88
CA ARG A 204 -0.23 32.63 5.06
C ARG A 204 -0.31 34.09 5.49
N ASP A 205 0.78 34.82 5.43
CA ASP A 205 0.83 36.22 5.86
C ASP A 205 0.27 37.13 4.76
N ILE A 206 0.53 36.77 3.49
CA ILE A 206 -0.06 37.40 2.30
C ILE A 206 -1.60 37.26 2.31
N GLY A 207 -2.14 36.05 2.55
CA GLY A 207 -3.59 35.84 2.63
C GLY A 207 -4.27 36.63 3.75
N THR A 208 -3.60 36.80 4.89
CA THR A 208 -4.09 37.61 6.02
C THR A 208 -4.17 39.08 5.65
N GLN A 209 -3.12 39.61 5.02
CA GLN A 209 -3.10 41.01 4.58
C GLN A 209 -4.15 41.28 3.49
N ILE A 210 -4.39 40.32 2.59
CA ILE A 210 -5.42 40.43 1.55
C ILE A 210 -6.82 40.44 2.16
N LEU A 211 -7.12 39.58 3.14
CA LEU A 211 -8.41 39.57 3.84
C LEU A 211 -8.66 40.88 4.60
N HIS A 212 -7.64 41.43 5.27
CA HIS A 212 -7.77 42.75 5.91
C HIS A 212 -8.02 43.87 4.90
N LYS A 213 -7.30 43.87 3.76
CA LYS A 213 -7.51 44.85 2.68
C LYS A 213 -8.90 44.71 2.05
N TYR A 214 -9.41 43.49 1.89
CA TYR A 214 -10.75 43.20 1.39
C TYR A 214 -11.82 43.78 2.32
N VAL A 215 -11.74 43.52 3.63
CA VAL A 215 -12.69 44.06 4.61
C VAL A 215 -12.63 45.59 4.65
N LEU A 216 -11.43 46.18 4.67
CA LEU A 216 -11.25 47.64 4.63
C LEU A 216 -11.82 48.28 3.37
N ALA A 217 -11.67 47.65 2.20
CA ALA A 217 -12.19 48.16 0.95
C ALA A 217 -13.73 48.05 0.87
N CYS A 218 -14.28 46.92 1.30
CA CYS A 218 -15.73 46.65 1.28
C CYS A 218 -16.50 47.47 2.32
N GLU A 219 -15.89 47.82 3.46
CA GLU A 219 -16.53 48.61 4.52
C GLU A 219 -16.16 50.09 4.52
N GLY A 220 -15.19 50.48 3.69
CA GLY A 220 -14.88 51.87 3.42
C GLY A 220 -15.46 52.29 2.06
N PRO A 221 -14.63 52.47 1.02
CA PRO A 221 -15.03 53.09 -0.24
C PRO A 221 -16.12 52.34 -1.03
N LEU A 222 -16.37 51.05 -0.76
CA LEU A 222 -17.37 50.23 -1.44
C LEU A 222 -18.63 49.95 -0.58
N GLN A 223 -18.78 50.64 0.56
CA GLN A 223 -19.89 50.41 1.48
C GLN A 223 -21.24 50.75 0.81
N GLY A 224 -22.19 49.81 0.83
CA GLY A 224 -23.52 49.95 0.23
C GLY A 224 -23.71 49.26 -1.13
N GLN A 225 -22.65 48.66 -1.71
CA GLN A 225 -22.70 47.95 -3.01
C GLN A 225 -23.01 46.44 -2.89
N GLY A 226 -23.61 46.00 -1.78
CA GLY A 226 -24.06 44.60 -1.59
C GLY A 226 -22.95 43.56 -1.33
N TRP A 227 -21.71 43.98 -1.08
CA TRP A 227 -20.61 43.08 -0.73
C TRP A 227 -20.72 42.59 0.72
N ASN A 228 -20.71 41.26 0.90
CA ASN A 228 -20.78 40.63 2.22
C ASN A 228 -19.36 40.43 2.79
N THR A 229 -19.06 41.10 3.90
CA THR A 229 -17.79 40.97 4.64
C THR A 229 -17.87 40.02 5.83
N GLU A 230 -19.04 39.47 6.16
CA GLU A 230 -19.24 38.59 7.32
C GLU A 230 -18.34 37.36 7.24
N ASN A 231 -18.23 36.69 6.09
CA ASN A 231 -17.36 35.52 5.96
C ASN A 231 -15.87 35.89 6.08
N ALA A 232 -15.44 37.00 5.48
CA ALA A 232 -14.05 37.46 5.59
C ALA A 232 -13.70 37.86 7.03
N LYS A 233 -14.63 38.54 7.71
CA LYS A 233 -14.54 38.85 9.13
C LYS A 233 -14.56 37.60 9.98
N GLU A 234 -15.43 36.65 9.71
CA GLU A 234 -15.54 35.38 10.42
C GLU A 234 -14.29 34.53 10.24
N ILE A 235 -13.64 34.55 9.07
CA ILE A 235 -12.34 33.90 8.85
C ILE A 235 -11.23 34.61 9.65
N LEU A 236 -11.28 35.93 9.81
CA LEU A 236 -10.36 36.70 10.66
C LEU A 236 -10.64 36.49 12.16
N THR A 237 -11.91 36.46 12.60
CA THR A 237 -12.31 36.24 14.00
C THR A 237 -12.20 34.79 14.42
N LYS A 238 -12.49 33.80 13.57
CA LYS A 238 -12.17 32.37 13.83
C LYS A 238 -10.66 32.18 14.01
N ARG A 239 -9.85 33.06 13.44
CA ARG A 239 -8.41 33.10 13.64
C ARG A 239 -8.03 33.71 14.99
N GLN A 240 -8.69 34.79 15.41
CA GLN A 240 -8.51 35.37 16.74
C GLN A 240 -9.02 34.43 17.83
N THR A 241 -10.21 33.83 17.69
CA THR A 241 -10.79 32.94 18.70
C THR A 241 -10.11 31.56 18.80
N ARG A 242 -9.44 31.08 17.74
CA ARG A 242 -8.52 29.93 17.84
C ARG A 242 -7.15 30.27 18.46
N CYS A 243 -6.84 31.55 18.64
CA CYS A 243 -5.68 32.04 19.42
C CYS A 243 -6.07 32.59 20.81
N SER A 244 -7.35 32.83 21.10
CA SER A 244 -7.78 33.46 22.36
C SER A 244 -8.31 32.50 23.42
N SER A 245 -8.36 31.18 23.18
CA SER A 245 -8.50 30.21 24.28
C SER A 245 -7.19 29.92 25.01
N ASP A 246 -6.12 30.67 24.71
CA ASP A 246 -4.89 30.68 25.50
C ASP A 246 -4.21 32.07 25.52
N ALA A 247 -4.99 33.13 25.71
CA ALA A 247 -4.43 34.49 25.86
C ALA A 247 -5.23 35.34 26.85
N THR A 248 -5.23 34.94 28.11
CA THR A 248 -5.14 35.90 29.24
C THR A 248 -3.91 35.67 30.11
N LEU A 249 -2.94 34.91 29.59
CA LEU A 249 -1.58 34.90 30.11
C LEU A 249 -0.70 35.45 29.00
N ASP A 250 0.11 36.45 29.33
CA ASP A 250 1.31 36.77 28.57
C ASP A 250 2.11 35.47 28.38
N VAL A 251 1.97 34.85 27.20
CA VAL A 251 2.81 33.73 26.81
C VAL A 251 3.62 34.19 25.61
N THR A 252 4.67 34.94 25.91
CA THR A 252 5.94 34.88 25.19
C THR A 252 6.53 33.47 25.32
N GLY A 253 5.80 32.45 24.85
CA GLY A 253 6.17 31.05 24.93
C GLY A 253 6.33 30.47 23.52
N PRO A 254 7.20 29.46 23.36
CA PRO A 254 7.50 28.89 22.05
C PRO A 254 6.29 28.09 21.55
N SER A 255 5.69 28.52 20.45
CA SER A 255 4.79 27.68 19.65
C SER A 255 5.57 26.48 19.09
N LEU A 256 4.95 25.30 19.01
CA LEU A 256 5.57 24.08 18.45
C LEU A 256 6.12 24.32 17.03
N ASP A 257 5.45 25.17 16.26
CA ASP A 257 5.84 25.56 14.90
C ASP A 257 7.10 26.48 14.87
N ASN A 258 7.45 27.10 16.00
CA ASN A 258 8.62 27.99 16.14
C ASN A 258 9.87 27.26 16.63
N LEU A 259 9.77 25.96 16.95
CA LEU A 259 10.91 25.13 17.31
C LEU A 259 11.73 24.79 16.06
N SER A 260 13.04 24.55 16.23
CA SER A 260 13.87 24.08 15.12
C SER A 260 13.37 22.73 14.61
N VAL A 261 13.63 22.44 13.33
CA VAL A 261 13.25 21.16 12.70
C VAL A 261 13.77 19.98 13.53
N ASP A 262 14.99 20.07 14.06
CA ASP A 262 15.58 19.01 14.90
C ASP A 262 14.78 18.77 16.19
N MET A 263 14.33 19.84 16.86
CA MET A 263 13.50 19.72 18.06
C MET A 263 12.12 19.14 17.74
N GLN A 264 11.55 19.49 16.58
CA GLN A 264 10.28 18.92 16.14
C GLN A 264 10.43 17.43 15.80
N PHE A 265 11.50 17.02 15.11
CA PHE A 265 11.81 15.61 14.87
C PHE A 265 12.05 14.84 16.18
N TYR A 266 12.75 15.46 17.13
CA TYR A 266 12.95 14.90 18.45
C TYR A 266 11.61 14.68 19.17
N ILE A 267 10.70 15.66 19.16
CA ILE A 267 9.35 15.50 19.73
C ILE A 267 8.57 14.40 19.00
N MET A 268 8.60 14.38 17.66
CA MET A 268 7.95 13.36 16.85
C MET A 268 8.49 11.96 17.15
N SER A 269 9.76 11.81 17.52
CA SER A 269 10.37 10.52 17.88
C SER A 269 9.74 9.84 19.09
N PHE A 270 8.99 10.58 19.93
CA PHE A 270 8.25 10.03 21.07
C PHE A 270 6.82 9.62 20.73
N LEU A 271 6.32 9.97 19.54
CA LEU A 271 4.95 9.69 19.13
C LEU A 271 4.79 8.27 18.58
N SER A 272 3.55 7.78 18.60
CA SER A 272 3.20 6.55 17.89
C SER A 272 3.01 6.83 16.39
N PRO A 273 3.17 5.83 15.51
CA PRO A 273 2.85 5.98 14.08
C PRO A 273 1.41 6.46 13.83
N GLN A 274 0.46 6.06 14.69
CA GLN A 274 -0.92 6.51 14.61
C GLN A 274 -1.06 8.01 14.92
N ASP A 275 -0.35 8.49 15.94
CA ASP A 275 -0.36 9.91 16.32
C ASP A 275 0.40 10.77 15.30
N LEU A 276 1.44 10.23 14.66
CA LEU A 276 2.08 10.89 13.52
C LEU A 276 1.14 11.04 12.33
N CYS A 277 0.36 10.01 12.01
CA CYS A 277 -0.67 10.12 10.97
C CYS A 277 -1.71 11.19 11.31
N ARG A 278 -2.11 11.31 12.59
CA ARG A 278 -3.02 12.37 13.06
C ARG A 278 -2.36 13.75 12.96
N LEU A 279 -1.09 13.87 13.34
CA LEU A 279 -0.29 15.09 13.23
C LEU A 279 -0.19 15.54 11.76
N GLY A 280 0.09 14.61 10.85
CA GLY A 280 0.12 14.86 9.40
C GLY A 280 -1.24 15.21 8.78
N ALA A 281 -2.34 14.92 9.47
CA ALA A 281 -3.68 15.34 9.06
C ALA A 281 -3.99 16.80 9.42
N THR A 282 -3.22 17.42 10.32
CA THR A 282 -3.51 18.77 10.83
C THR A 282 -3.22 19.88 9.82
N CYS A 283 -2.05 19.84 9.17
CA CYS A 283 -1.67 20.82 8.16
C CYS A 283 -0.67 20.24 7.15
N THR A 284 -0.42 20.99 6.07
CA THR A 284 0.51 20.59 5.01
C THR A 284 1.96 20.51 5.48
N TYR A 285 2.38 21.37 6.42
CA TYR A 285 3.73 21.33 7.00
C TYR A 285 3.98 20.02 7.76
N TRP A 286 3.12 19.71 8.74
CA TRP A 286 3.21 18.47 9.51
C TRP A 286 3.03 17.23 8.65
N ARG A 287 2.25 17.30 7.56
CA ARG A 287 2.14 16.21 6.58
C ARG A 287 3.46 15.91 5.86
N LEU A 288 4.24 16.94 5.52
CA LEU A 288 5.55 16.77 4.90
C LEU A 288 6.59 16.30 5.92
N MET A 289 6.60 16.89 7.12
CA MET A 289 7.49 16.50 8.23
C MET A 289 7.31 15.03 8.63
N VAL A 290 6.07 14.57 8.73
CA VAL A 290 5.76 13.17 9.07
C VAL A 290 6.20 12.20 7.97
N ARG A 291 6.28 12.61 6.70
CA ARG A 291 6.69 11.73 5.59
C ARG A 291 8.20 11.74 5.33
N ASP A 292 8.97 12.36 6.23
CA ASP A 292 10.41 12.43 6.08
C ASP A 292 11.08 11.05 6.20
N PRO A 293 11.97 10.67 5.26
CA PRO A 293 12.65 9.36 5.27
C PRO A 293 13.45 9.09 6.55
N VAL A 294 14.10 10.11 7.13
CA VAL A 294 14.95 9.96 8.33
C VAL A 294 14.11 9.60 9.55
N LEU A 295 12.92 10.20 9.65
CA LEU A 295 11.98 9.90 10.71
C LEU A 295 11.55 8.42 10.66
N TRP A 296 11.17 7.92 9.49
CA TRP A 296 10.75 6.51 9.34
C TRP A 296 11.89 5.52 9.44
N LYS A 297 13.12 5.88 9.02
CA LYS A 297 14.33 5.09 9.29
C LYS A 297 14.54 4.92 10.80
N PHE A 298 14.39 5.99 11.58
CA PHE A 298 14.45 5.93 13.05
C PHE A 298 13.36 5.02 13.63
N PHE A 299 12.10 5.18 13.22
CA PHE A 299 11.00 4.33 13.69
C PHE A 299 11.22 2.85 13.35
N LEU A 300 11.68 2.56 12.14
CA LEU A 300 12.01 1.21 11.73
C LEU A 300 13.09 0.61 12.64
N CYS A 301 14.20 1.30 12.84
CA CYS A 301 15.27 0.80 13.72
C CYS A 301 14.85 0.66 15.19
N ARG A 302 14.01 1.57 15.68
CA ARG A 302 13.51 1.56 17.07
C ARG A 302 12.52 0.44 17.34
N ASP A 303 11.57 0.23 16.42
CA ASP A 303 10.41 -0.65 16.65
C ASP A 303 10.63 -2.08 16.15
N LEU A 304 11.48 -2.27 15.13
CA LEU A 304 11.79 -3.58 14.56
C LEU A 304 12.24 -4.63 15.60
N PRO A 305 13.12 -4.33 16.57
CA PRO A 305 13.51 -5.29 17.60
C PRO A 305 12.40 -5.60 18.62
N LEU A 306 11.39 -4.73 18.73
CA LEU A 306 10.29 -4.83 19.69
C LEU A 306 9.09 -5.61 19.13
N TRP A 307 9.06 -5.86 17.82
CA TRP A 307 7.95 -6.57 17.19
C TRP A 307 7.90 -8.03 17.63
N PRO A 308 6.70 -8.53 17.99
CA PRO A 308 6.55 -9.90 18.49
C PRO A 308 6.61 -10.96 17.39
N SER A 309 6.59 -10.58 16.10
CA SER A 309 6.67 -11.54 15.02
C SER A 309 7.15 -10.95 13.71
N VAL A 310 7.77 -11.81 12.89
CA VAL A 310 8.22 -11.53 11.52
C VAL A 310 8.01 -12.76 10.66
N ASP A 311 7.53 -12.57 9.44
CA ASP A 311 7.32 -13.64 8.46
C ASP A 311 8.11 -13.43 7.16
N HIS A 312 8.07 -14.45 6.30
CA HIS A 312 8.73 -14.46 4.99
C HIS A 312 8.36 -13.28 4.06
N LEU A 313 7.26 -12.56 4.30
CA LEU A 313 6.87 -11.37 3.52
C LEU A 313 7.09 -10.07 4.27
N SER A 314 7.58 -10.11 5.51
CA SER A 314 7.79 -8.96 6.37
C SER A 314 9.24 -8.85 6.84
N LEU A 315 10.14 -9.78 6.52
CA LEU A 315 11.57 -9.55 6.80
C LEU A 315 12.07 -8.29 6.05
N PRO A 316 12.66 -7.29 6.74
CA PRO A 316 13.28 -6.15 6.08
C PRO A 316 14.53 -6.60 5.31
N GLN A 317 14.80 -5.98 4.16
CA GLN A 317 16.06 -6.20 3.42
C GLN A 317 17.23 -5.35 3.96
N VAL A 318 17.09 -4.78 5.16
CA VAL A 318 18.10 -3.89 5.74
C VAL A 318 19.14 -4.73 6.46
N ASP A 319 20.40 -4.63 6.03
CA ASP A 319 21.52 -5.28 6.69
C ASP A 319 21.57 -4.86 8.16
N SER A 320 21.54 -5.83 9.06
CA SER A 320 21.52 -5.62 10.51
C SER A 320 22.82 -5.02 11.08
N SER A 321 23.77 -4.62 10.23
CA SER A 321 25.10 -4.13 10.59
C SER A 321 25.16 -2.61 10.84
N GLY A 322 24.12 -1.83 10.49
CA GLY A 322 24.21 -0.37 10.57
C GLY A 322 25.34 0.23 9.71
N SER A 323 25.92 -0.56 8.80
CA SER A 323 26.85 -0.06 7.79
C SER A 323 26.05 0.43 6.59
N PRO A 324 26.46 1.54 5.95
CA PRO A 324 25.77 2.04 4.77
C PRO A 324 25.78 0.95 3.70
N LEU A 325 24.59 0.52 3.28
CA LEU A 325 24.40 -0.11 1.99
C LEU A 325 24.94 0.88 0.96
N GLN A 326 25.90 0.41 0.16
CA GLN A 326 26.39 1.00 -1.08
C GLN A 326 25.69 2.33 -1.45
N GLU A 327 26.41 3.43 -1.24
CA GLU A 327 25.93 4.84 -1.12
C GLU A 327 25.05 5.37 -2.29
N ASP A 328 24.84 4.59 -3.35
CA ASP A 328 24.04 4.96 -4.52
C ASP A 328 22.53 4.69 -4.38
N SER A 329 22.06 3.98 -3.33
CA SER A 329 20.64 3.55 -3.21
C SER A 329 19.83 4.09 -2.02
N GLU A 330 20.41 4.89 -1.12
CA GLU A 330 19.68 5.40 0.07
C GLU A 330 18.66 6.51 -0.25
N MET A 331 18.84 7.24 -1.36
CA MET A 331 18.01 8.41 -1.71
C MET A 331 16.61 8.06 -2.27
N SER A 332 16.31 6.79 -2.54
CA SER A 332 15.02 6.35 -3.11
C SER A 332 14.26 5.34 -2.24
N PHE A 333 14.78 4.97 -1.06
CA PHE A 333 14.13 3.95 -0.23
C PHE A 333 12.96 4.55 0.56
N ASP A 334 11.73 4.11 0.29
CA ASP A 334 10.54 4.54 1.02
C ASP A 334 10.45 3.82 2.37
N TYR A 335 11.15 4.35 3.38
CA TYR A 335 11.15 3.83 4.74
C TYR A 335 9.74 3.78 5.35
N MET A 336 8.83 4.66 4.95
CA MET A 336 7.44 4.65 5.44
C MET A 336 6.69 3.45 4.88
N ALA A 337 6.78 3.21 3.57
CA ALA A 337 6.16 2.04 2.95
C ALA A 337 6.74 0.74 3.49
N GLU A 338 8.06 0.68 3.69
CA GLU A 338 8.72 -0.48 4.29
C GLU A 338 8.27 -0.70 5.74
N TYR A 339 8.22 0.35 6.55
CA TYR A 339 7.70 0.26 7.92
C TYR A 339 6.27 -0.29 7.96
N LEU A 340 5.38 0.21 7.08
CA LEU A 340 4.00 -0.25 6.99
C LEU A 340 3.87 -1.69 6.49
N ARG A 341 4.76 -2.13 5.60
CA ARG A 341 4.82 -3.52 5.10
C ARG A 341 5.20 -4.49 6.21
N VAL A 342 6.19 -4.11 7.02
CA VAL A 342 6.74 -5.01 8.05
C VAL A 342 5.96 -4.96 9.37
N CYS A 343 5.35 -3.83 9.71
CA CYS A 343 4.64 -3.64 10.98
C CYS A 343 3.55 -4.70 11.21
N PRO A 344 3.61 -5.47 12.32
CA PRO A 344 2.62 -6.51 12.62
C PRO A 344 1.17 -6.02 12.67
N ALA A 345 0.94 -4.81 13.20
CA ALA A 345 -0.40 -4.21 13.30
C ALA A 345 -1.02 -3.90 11.93
N SER A 346 -0.18 -3.59 10.93
CA SER A 346 -0.61 -3.30 9.56
C SER A 346 -0.72 -4.57 8.72
N ARG A 347 0.07 -5.61 9.03
CA ARG A 347 0.15 -6.88 8.28
C ARG A 347 -1.21 -7.54 8.05
N ASP A 348 -2.07 -7.59 9.07
CA ASP A 348 -3.40 -8.22 8.95
C ASP A 348 -4.36 -7.43 8.05
N GLN A 349 -4.17 -6.11 7.93
CA GLN A 349 -4.99 -5.23 7.08
C GLN A 349 -4.52 -5.27 5.61
N TRP A 350 -3.22 -5.32 5.37
CA TRP A 350 -2.65 -5.45 4.01
C TRP A 350 -2.88 -6.85 3.41
N ARG A 351 -2.87 -7.90 4.23
CA ARG A 351 -3.21 -9.27 3.80
C ARG A 351 -4.70 -9.48 3.48
N GLN A 352 -5.57 -8.55 3.91
CA GLN A 352 -7.01 -8.56 3.64
C GLN A 352 -7.41 -7.80 2.36
N GLN A 353 -6.47 -7.36 1.52
CA GLN A 353 -6.86 -6.91 0.18
C GLN A 353 -7.65 -8.03 -0.52
N PRO A 354 -8.79 -7.71 -1.17
CA PRO A 354 -9.67 -8.72 -1.72
C PRO A 354 -8.90 -9.57 -2.73
N LYS A 355 -8.70 -10.85 -2.41
CA LYS A 355 -8.38 -11.84 -3.45
C LYS A 355 -9.51 -11.78 -4.47
N ALA A 356 -9.15 -11.92 -5.75
CA ALA A 356 -10.02 -11.73 -6.90
C ALA A 356 -11.42 -12.36 -6.69
N PRO A 357 -12.50 -11.76 -7.24
CA PRO A 357 -13.89 -12.16 -7.00
C PRO A 357 -14.25 -13.63 -7.34
N PHE A 358 -13.32 -14.37 -7.96
CA PHE A 358 -13.46 -15.79 -8.31
C PHE A 358 -13.32 -16.77 -7.13
N ASP A 359 -12.79 -16.36 -5.96
CA ASP A 359 -12.76 -17.23 -4.77
C ASP A 359 -14.17 -17.48 -4.17
N THR A 360 -15.15 -16.65 -4.52
CA THR A 360 -16.55 -16.82 -4.10
C THR A 360 -17.23 -17.99 -4.82
N VAL A 361 -16.81 -18.30 -6.05
CA VAL A 361 -17.47 -19.33 -6.88
C VAL A 361 -16.88 -20.73 -6.63
N THR A 362 -15.64 -20.83 -6.14
CA THR A 362 -15.06 -22.12 -5.72
C THR A 362 -15.71 -22.66 -4.45
N SER A 363 -16.23 -21.77 -3.59
CA SER A 363 -16.88 -22.11 -2.32
C SER A 363 -18.12 -23.02 -2.47
N PHE A 364 -18.85 -22.94 -3.59
CA PHE A 364 -20.02 -23.78 -3.86
C PHE A 364 -19.68 -25.22 -4.29
N PHE A 365 -18.50 -25.45 -4.89
CA PHE A 365 -18.07 -26.79 -5.31
C PHE A 365 -17.16 -27.49 -4.28
N HIS A 366 -16.72 -26.78 -3.24
CA HIS A 366 -15.87 -27.32 -2.17
C HIS A 366 -16.62 -28.18 -1.14
N SER A 367 -17.96 -28.18 -1.11
CA SER A 367 -18.74 -29.07 -0.24
C SER A 367 -18.72 -30.55 -0.67
N LEU A 368 -18.15 -30.85 -1.84
CA LEU A 368 -18.08 -32.19 -2.42
C LEU A 368 -16.70 -32.86 -2.26
N ILE A 369 -15.71 -32.16 -1.68
CA ILE A 369 -14.41 -32.74 -1.34
C ILE A 369 -14.47 -33.13 0.14
N PRO A 370 -14.24 -34.40 0.52
CA PRO A 370 -14.18 -34.77 1.91
C PRO A 370 -13.07 -33.97 2.60
N VAL A 371 -13.44 -33.13 3.57
CA VAL A 371 -12.55 -32.49 4.53
C VAL A 371 -11.98 -33.61 5.41
N SER A 372 -10.95 -34.28 4.91
CA SER A 372 -10.38 -35.47 5.55
C SER A 372 -8.97 -35.17 6.04
N ALA A 373 -8.90 -34.66 7.26
CA ALA A 373 -7.86 -34.82 8.29
C ALA A 373 -7.57 -33.49 9.00
N GLU A 374 -7.58 -33.52 10.33
CA GLU A 374 -7.00 -32.44 11.13
C GLU A 374 -5.51 -32.30 10.77
N PRO A 375 -4.97 -31.07 10.69
CA PRO A 375 -3.57 -30.87 10.31
C PRO A 375 -2.65 -31.51 11.36
N GLN A 376 -1.80 -32.43 10.92
CA GLN A 376 -0.76 -33.00 11.76
C GLN A 376 0.50 -32.14 11.66
N LEU A 377 1.07 -31.77 12.81
CA LEU A 377 2.20 -30.86 12.90
C LEU A 377 3.35 -31.57 13.62
N ALA A 378 4.56 -31.47 13.07
CA ALA A 378 5.76 -31.93 13.76
C ALA A 378 6.38 -30.78 14.55
N MET A 379 6.60 -30.99 15.85
CA MET A 379 7.26 -30.00 16.71
C MET A 379 8.60 -30.54 17.20
N PHE A 380 9.65 -29.74 17.05
CA PHE A 380 11.02 -30.09 17.42
C PHE A 380 11.83 -28.83 17.75
N GLY A 381 13.01 -29.01 18.33
CA GLY A 381 13.97 -27.92 18.54
C GLY A 381 14.45 -27.81 19.98
N PRO A 382 15.57 -27.08 20.19
CA PRO A 382 16.27 -27.02 21.47
C PRO A 382 15.47 -26.36 22.59
N GLY A 383 14.53 -25.46 22.27
CA GLY A 383 13.70 -24.78 23.28
C GLY A 383 12.72 -25.70 24.00
N LEU A 384 12.52 -26.94 23.55
CA LEU A 384 11.71 -27.92 24.27
C LEU A 384 12.40 -28.47 25.52
N GLU A 385 13.74 -28.47 25.54
CA GLU A 385 14.56 -29.08 26.60
C GLU A 385 15.38 -28.04 27.38
N GLN A 386 15.79 -26.95 26.74
CA GLN A 386 16.72 -25.97 27.31
C GLN A 386 16.06 -24.89 28.19
N LEU A 387 14.74 -24.74 28.11
CA LEU A 387 14.02 -23.74 28.91
C LEU A 387 13.82 -24.22 30.34
N GLU A 388 13.94 -23.30 31.31
CA GLU A 388 13.66 -23.56 32.71
C GLU A 388 12.18 -23.94 32.92
N VAL A 389 11.29 -23.30 32.17
CA VAL A 389 9.85 -23.64 32.12
C VAL A 389 9.58 -24.44 30.87
N SER A 390 9.16 -25.70 31.03
CA SER A 390 8.82 -26.57 29.90
C SER A 390 7.53 -26.12 29.20
N LEU A 391 7.66 -25.64 27.96
CA LEU A 391 6.53 -25.24 27.11
C LEU A 391 5.48 -26.36 26.98
N MET A 392 5.94 -27.60 26.80
CA MET A 392 5.04 -28.76 26.67
C MET A 392 4.24 -29.02 27.93
N ASN A 393 4.89 -28.92 29.09
CA ASN A 393 4.20 -29.11 30.35
C ASN A 393 3.09 -28.08 30.55
N VAL A 394 3.37 -26.81 30.21
CA VAL A 394 2.36 -25.74 30.32
C VAL A 394 1.22 -25.92 29.32
N ILE A 395 1.50 -26.32 28.07
CA ILE A 395 0.47 -26.63 27.07
C ILE A 395 -0.47 -27.74 27.56
N MET A 396 0.09 -28.82 28.13
CA MET A 396 -0.68 -29.97 28.61
C MET A 396 -1.56 -29.68 29.84
N HIS A 397 -1.24 -28.63 30.61
CA HIS A 397 -1.98 -28.25 31.81
C HIS A 397 -2.80 -26.96 31.62
N SER A 398 -2.82 -26.40 30.41
CA SER A 398 -3.57 -25.18 30.09
C SER A 398 -5.06 -25.48 29.93
N SER A 399 -5.92 -24.67 30.55
CA SER A 399 -7.37 -24.77 30.40
C SER A 399 -7.90 -24.27 29.05
N HIS A 400 -7.08 -23.55 28.29
CA HIS A 400 -7.46 -22.95 27.01
C HIS A 400 -7.10 -23.81 25.80
N ILE A 401 -6.37 -24.91 26.03
CA ILE A 401 -6.03 -25.93 25.03
C ILE A 401 -6.64 -27.22 25.59
N LEU A 402 -7.36 -27.99 24.76
CA LEU A 402 -7.89 -29.29 25.20
C LEU A 402 -6.93 -30.40 24.76
N PRO A 403 -5.97 -30.82 25.60
CA PRO A 403 -5.10 -31.93 25.27
C PRO A 403 -5.90 -33.23 25.33
N ILE A 404 -6.29 -33.74 24.16
CA ILE A 404 -6.91 -35.05 24.03
C ILE A 404 -5.84 -36.04 23.56
N ALA A 405 -5.71 -37.18 24.24
CA ALA A 405 -4.83 -38.25 23.79
C ALA A 405 -5.23 -38.70 22.38
N GLY A 406 -4.26 -38.87 21.48
CA GLY A 406 -4.53 -39.23 20.09
C GLY A 406 -5.36 -40.51 19.96
N ILE A 407 -6.32 -40.51 19.03
CA ILE A 407 -7.14 -41.69 18.74
C ILE A 407 -6.22 -42.77 18.11
N PRO A 408 -6.26 -44.04 18.57
CA PRO A 408 -5.32 -45.09 18.14
C PRO A 408 -5.23 -45.31 16.62
N GLN A 409 -6.31 -45.02 15.88
CA GLN A 409 -6.34 -45.13 14.41
C GLN A 409 -5.44 -44.11 13.66
N ARG A 410 -4.88 -43.10 14.35
CA ARG A 410 -4.03 -42.05 13.76
C ARG A 410 -2.64 -41.94 14.40
N GLN A 411 -2.26 -42.87 15.27
CA GLN A 411 -0.94 -42.90 15.92
C GLN A 411 0.11 -43.56 15.01
N PHE A 412 1.33 -42.99 14.95
CA PHE A 412 2.46 -43.57 14.24
C PHE A 412 3.15 -44.61 15.14
N ASP A 413 3.21 -45.86 14.67
CA ASP A 413 3.66 -47.06 15.41
C ASP A 413 5.11 -46.98 15.94
N GLY A 414 5.93 -46.05 15.41
CA GLY A 414 7.34 -45.84 15.79
C GLY A 414 7.61 -44.77 16.85
N ALA A 415 6.71 -43.81 17.08
CA ALA A 415 6.97 -42.69 18.00
C ALA A 415 6.72 -43.05 19.47
N ASP A 416 5.73 -43.92 19.72
CA ASP A 416 5.40 -44.38 21.09
C ASP A 416 6.38 -45.44 21.59
N THR A 417 6.93 -46.28 20.71
CA THR A 417 7.99 -47.26 21.04
C THR A 417 9.31 -46.57 21.42
N GLU A 418 9.65 -45.44 20.78
CA GLU A 418 10.83 -44.65 21.12
C GLU A 418 10.66 -43.86 22.43
N ARG A 419 9.43 -43.37 22.72
CA ARG A 419 9.09 -42.76 24.03
C ARG A 419 9.25 -43.75 25.18
N GLU A 420 8.87 -45.01 24.98
CA GLU A 420 8.99 -46.05 26.00
C GLU A 420 10.45 -46.55 26.16
N ARG A 421 11.24 -46.57 25.08
CA ARG A 421 12.71 -46.78 25.15
C ARG A 421 13.46 -45.63 25.82
N ALA A 422 13.04 -44.38 25.60
CA ALA A 422 13.66 -43.20 26.21
C ALA A 422 13.48 -43.14 27.74
N ARG A 423 12.45 -43.81 28.28
CA ARG A 423 12.29 -44.01 29.74
C ARG A 423 13.36 -44.91 30.36
N LEU A 424 14.03 -45.76 29.57
CA LEU A 424 14.99 -46.75 30.06
C LEU A 424 16.46 -46.32 29.93
N GLU A 425 16.77 -45.27 29.16
CA GLU A 425 18.15 -44.79 28.92
C GLU A 425 18.32 -43.33 29.38
N GLN A 426 18.99 -43.13 30.51
CA GLN A 426 19.17 -41.82 31.15
C GLN A 426 20.40 -40.99 30.72
N LEU A 427 21.06 -41.28 29.58
CA LEU A 427 22.34 -40.63 29.23
C LEU A 427 22.52 -40.34 27.72
N SER A 428 21.79 -39.37 27.17
CA SER A 428 22.18 -38.74 25.90
C SER A 428 21.90 -37.25 25.91
N LEU A 429 22.94 -36.43 25.70
CA LEU A 429 22.88 -34.97 25.54
C LEU A 429 22.50 -34.54 24.11
N ARG A 430 22.25 -35.49 23.20
CA ARG A 430 21.93 -35.24 21.78
C ARG A 430 20.51 -35.69 21.44
N SER A 431 19.85 -34.92 20.57
CA SER A 431 18.51 -35.23 20.07
C SER A 431 18.50 -36.55 19.31
N LYS A 432 17.69 -37.51 19.76
CA LYS A 432 17.55 -38.85 19.13
C LYS A 432 16.82 -38.82 17.77
N ILE A 433 16.33 -37.64 17.37
CA ILE A 433 15.63 -37.40 16.09
C ILE A 433 16.62 -37.36 14.92
N PHE A 434 17.87 -36.94 15.17
CA PHE A 434 18.89 -36.77 14.14
C PHE A 434 20.03 -37.77 14.31
N LEU A 435 20.64 -38.15 13.19
CA LEU A 435 21.87 -38.92 13.16
C LEU A 435 23.07 -37.96 13.04
N TYR A 436 24.08 -38.20 13.86
CA TYR A 436 25.29 -37.40 13.94
C TYR A 436 26.51 -38.26 13.56
N GLN A 437 27.59 -37.62 13.11
CA GLN A 437 28.80 -38.35 12.76
C GLN A 437 29.48 -38.85 14.03
N GLU A 438 29.82 -40.14 14.10
CA GLU A 438 30.36 -40.76 15.31
C GLU A 438 31.77 -40.28 15.69
N GLU A 439 32.47 -39.53 14.82
CA GLU A 439 33.86 -39.09 15.01
C GLU A 439 34.08 -37.56 15.02
N SER A 440 33.02 -36.75 14.94
CA SER A 440 33.14 -35.29 14.92
C SER A 440 32.71 -34.66 16.24
N GLU A 441 33.50 -33.72 16.79
CA GLU A 441 33.11 -32.86 17.92
C GLU A 441 31.96 -31.88 17.56
N SER A 442 31.56 -31.80 16.29
CA SER A 442 30.45 -30.97 15.84
C SER A 442 29.09 -31.63 16.10
N ASN A 443 28.16 -30.88 16.70
CA ASN A 443 26.77 -31.29 16.87
C ASN A 443 25.91 -31.00 15.62
N ILE A 444 26.48 -31.15 14.42
CA ILE A 444 25.76 -30.86 13.17
C ILE A 444 25.07 -32.15 12.71
N PRO A 445 23.73 -32.17 12.56
CA PRO A 445 23.00 -33.36 12.10
C PRO A 445 23.29 -33.66 10.61
N LEU A 446 23.55 -34.93 10.29
CA LEU A 446 23.77 -35.41 8.92
C LEU A 446 22.45 -35.69 8.20
N CYS A 447 21.57 -36.43 8.87
CA CYS A 447 20.27 -36.84 8.33
C CYS A 447 19.29 -37.14 9.46
N LEU A 448 18.01 -37.23 9.10
CA LEU A 448 16.96 -37.61 10.04
C LEU A 448 17.04 -39.11 10.32
N ASN A 449 16.77 -39.51 11.56
CA ASN A 449 16.64 -40.92 11.90
C ASN A 449 15.48 -41.54 11.09
N PRO A 450 15.69 -42.67 10.39
CA PRO A 450 14.70 -43.28 9.49
C PRO A 450 13.31 -43.54 10.09
N VAL A 451 13.23 -43.73 11.41
CA VAL A 451 11.95 -43.91 12.13
C VAL A 451 11.04 -42.69 11.98
N PHE A 452 11.61 -41.49 11.84
CA PHE A 452 10.87 -40.23 11.72
C PHE A 452 10.55 -39.84 10.28
N TYR A 453 11.06 -40.56 9.27
CA TYR A 453 10.73 -40.27 7.86
C TYR A 453 9.24 -40.34 7.59
N GLN A 454 8.53 -41.32 8.16
CA GLN A 454 7.09 -41.48 7.99
C GLN A 454 6.31 -40.32 8.62
N VAL A 455 6.75 -39.82 9.77
CA VAL A 455 6.17 -38.64 10.43
C VAL A 455 6.38 -37.41 9.57
N CYS A 456 7.61 -37.18 9.09
CA CYS A 456 7.92 -36.04 8.24
C CYS A 456 7.21 -36.07 6.89
N GLN A 457 6.85 -37.23 6.35
CA GLN A 457 6.06 -37.33 5.11
C GLN A 457 4.57 -37.00 5.33
N ALA A 458 4.03 -37.30 6.51
CA ALA A 458 2.61 -37.17 6.78
C ALA A 458 2.18 -35.81 7.34
N VAL A 459 3.10 -35.03 7.92
CA VAL A 459 2.77 -33.74 8.52
C VAL A 459 2.50 -32.63 7.51
N SER A 460 1.53 -31.79 7.84
CA SER A 460 1.08 -30.64 7.05
C SER A 460 1.92 -29.38 7.30
N GLY A 461 2.74 -29.36 8.34
CA GLY A 461 3.59 -28.22 8.71
C GLY A 461 4.54 -28.56 9.87
N PHE A 462 5.46 -27.64 10.13
CA PHE A 462 6.53 -27.83 11.12
C PHE A 462 6.54 -26.69 12.13
N ILE A 463 6.83 -27.02 13.39
CA ILE A 463 7.05 -26.08 14.48
C ILE A 463 8.48 -26.28 14.99
N PHE A 464 9.31 -25.27 14.88
CA PHE A 464 10.66 -25.25 15.44
C PHE A 464 10.67 -24.38 16.70
N VAL A 465 11.04 -24.95 17.85
CA VAL A 465 11.09 -24.24 19.13
C VAL A 465 12.53 -23.82 19.42
N ALA A 466 12.81 -22.54 19.26
CA ALA A 466 14.12 -21.95 19.50
C ALA A 466 14.20 -21.36 20.92
N ASN A 467 15.37 -21.49 21.56
CA ASN A 467 15.63 -20.85 22.83
C ASN A 467 16.13 -19.40 22.62
N ALA A 468 15.34 -18.42 23.06
CA ALA A 468 15.63 -16.99 22.93
C ALA A 468 16.31 -16.36 24.15
N GLU A 469 16.53 -17.10 25.26
CA GLU A 469 17.12 -16.59 26.51
C GLU A 469 18.65 -16.58 26.52
N LYS A 470 19.27 -17.45 25.72
CA LYS A 470 20.73 -17.63 25.71
C LYS A 470 21.39 -16.47 24.96
N GLN A 471 22.34 -15.75 25.57
CA GLN A 471 23.30 -14.95 24.82
C GLN A 471 24.18 -15.92 24.00
N ARG A 472 23.78 -16.16 22.75
CA ARG A 472 24.42 -17.13 21.84
C ARG A 472 25.79 -16.58 21.41
N GLY A 473 26.85 -17.16 21.95
CA GLY A 473 28.21 -16.62 21.84
C GLY A 473 29.05 -17.11 20.66
N THR A 474 28.62 -18.12 19.90
CA THR A 474 29.42 -18.72 18.81
C THR A 474 28.57 -19.08 17.59
N ASP A 475 29.11 -18.81 16.39
CA ASP A 475 28.46 -19.12 15.09
C ASP A 475 28.07 -20.61 14.95
N LYS A 476 28.79 -21.50 15.65
CA LYS A 476 28.52 -22.94 15.73
C LYS A 476 27.14 -23.31 16.27
N ASP A 477 26.61 -22.56 17.26
CA ASP A 477 25.29 -22.85 17.85
C ASP A 477 24.17 -22.59 16.82
N TRP A 478 24.35 -21.58 15.97
CA TRP A 478 23.41 -21.25 14.90
C TRP A 478 23.52 -22.22 13.72
N GLU A 479 24.73 -22.68 13.40
CA GLU A 479 24.96 -23.69 12.37
C GLU A 479 24.26 -25.01 12.67
N GLU A 480 24.28 -25.46 13.94
CA GLU A 480 23.54 -26.64 14.38
C GLU A 480 22.03 -26.48 14.16
N GLU A 481 21.41 -25.39 14.64
CA GLU A 481 19.96 -25.17 14.48
C GLU A 481 19.56 -25.01 13.00
N ARG A 482 20.36 -24.31 12.19
CA ARG A 482 20.17 -24.21 10.73
C ARG A 482 20.18 -25.58 10.07
N ALA A 483 21.12 -26.45 10.46
CA ALA A 483 21.22 -27.80 9.93
C ALA A 483 20.04 -28.67 10.38
N GLN A 484 19.59 -28.58 11.63
CA GLN A 484 18.39 -29.28 12.12
C GLN A 484 17.15 -28.91 11.30
N ILE A 485 16.92 -27.61 11.05
CA ILE A 485 15.80 -27.13 10.23
C ILE A 485 15.93 -27.66 8.79
N ARG A 486 17.13 -27.59 8.20
CA ARG A 486 17.36 -28.02 6.82
C ARG A 486 17.13 -29.52 6.63
N VAL A 487 17.58 -30.34 7.58
CA VAL A 487 17.37 -31.79 7.55
C VAL A 487 15.88 -32.14 7.69
N MET A 488 15.15 -31.44 8.57
CA MET A 488 13.72 -31.68 8.77
C MET A 488 12.87 -31.24 7.56
N LEU A 489 13.29 -30.18 6.87
CA LEU A 489 12.61 -29.61 5.70
C LEU A 489 13.12 -30.17 4.37
N ASP A 490 13.86 -31.28 4.39
CA ASP A 490 14.42 -31.85 3.17
C ASP A 490 13.33 -32.17 2.12
N ARG A 491 13.61 -31.81 0.86
CA ARG A 491 12.65 -31.92 -0.25
C ARG A 491 12.34 -33.37 -0.60
N GLY A 492 13.20 -34.32 -0.22
CA GLY A 492 12.95 -35.75 -0.38
C GLY A 492 11.79 -36.26 0.48
N MET A 493 11.35 -35.51 1.50
CA MET A 493 10.35 -35.95 2.48
C MET A 493 8.98 -35.28 2.33
N GLY A 494 8.74 -34.44 1.32
CA GLY A 494 7.41 -33.88 1.04
C GLY A 494 7.41 -32.50 0.36
N ALA A 495 6.23 -31.90 0.22
CA ALA A 495 6.05 -30.66 -0.51
C ALA A 495 6.75 -29.45 0.15
N SER A 496 7.33 -28.56 -0.66
CA SER A 496 7.97 -27.32 -0.22
C SER A 496 6.98 -26.21 0.17
N SER A 497 5.68 -26.44 0.00
CA SER A 497 4.61 -25.51 0.40
C SER A 497 4.27 -25.58 1.89
N ARG A 498 4.82 -26.56 2.62
CA ARG A 498 4.52 -26.76 4.04
C ARG A 498 5.14 -25.65 4.89
N PRO A 499 4.34 -24.96 5.73
CA PRO A 499 4.83 -23.84 6.51
C PRO A 499 5.71 -24.28 7.68
N LEU A 500 6.70 -23.44 8.02
CA LEU A 500 7.55 -23.53 9.20
C LEU A 500 7.20 -22.40 10.18
N LEU A 501 6.71 -22.74 11.36
CA LEU A 501 6.56 -21.80 12.47
C LEU A 501 7.77 -21.91 13.40
N VAL A 502 8.51 -20.85 13.58
CA VAL A 502 9.60 -20.75 14.56
C VAL A 502 9.08 -20.04 15.81
N LEU A 503 9.02 -20.75 16.93
CA LEU A 503 8.69 -20.17 18.23
C LEU A 503 9.99 -19.70 18.90
N SER A 504 10.17 -18.38 18.97
CA SER A 504 11.25 -17.71 19.70
C SER A 504 10.87 -17.68 21.19
N CYS A 505 11.21 -18.77 21.90
CA CYS A 505 10.70 -19.03 23.24
C CYS A 505 11.61 -18.52 24.35
N VAL A 506 11.00 -17.91 25.36
CA VAL A 506 11.60 -17.64 26.68
C VAL A 506 10.83 -18.37 27.77
N SER A 507 11.49 -18.70 28.87
CA SER A 507 10.86 -19.34 30.04
C SER A 507 9.86 -18.36 30.67
N ARG A 508 10.30 -17.12 30.93
CA ARG A 508 9.50 -16.04 31.52
C ARG A 508 9.85 -14.68 30.89
N GLU A 509 8.86 -13.84 30.65
CA GLU A 509 9.09 -12.45 30.23
C GLU A 509 9.55 -11.61 31.43
N THR A 510 10.86 -11.40 31.57
CA THR A 510 11.43 -10.56 32.63
C THR A 510 12.33 -9.50 32.02
N ALA A 511 12.34 -8.29 32.60
CA ALA A 511 13.19 -7.19 32.13
C ALA A 511 14.70 -7.47 32.34
N GLU A 512 15.05 -8.43 33.22
CA GLU A 512 16.42 -8.75 33.61
C GLU A 512 17.11 -9.72 32.62
N ARG A 513 16.36 -10.52 31.87
CA ARG A 513 16.90 -11.44 30.85
C ARG A 513 16.53 -10.94 29.45
N PRO A 514 17.45 -10.29 28.73
CA PRO A 514 17.17 -9.79 27.39
C PRO A 514 16.91 -10.97 26.44
N ARG A 515 15.77 -10.94 25.76
CA ARG A 515 15.46 -11.91 24.71
C ARG A 515 16.22 -11.58 23.43
N THR A 516 16.48 -12.59 22.61
CA THR A 516 16.86 -12.37 21.21
C THR A 516 15.63 -11.89 20.42
N PRO A 517 15.69 -10.75 19.71
CA PRO A 517 14.58 -10.28 18.87
C PRO A 517 14.24 -11.28 17.75
N CYS A 518 12.96 -11.42 17.41
CA CYS A 518 12.51 -12.35 16.37
C CYS A 518 13.17 -12.09 15.01
N VAL A 519 13.43 -10.82 14.67
CA VAL A 519 14.14 -10.39 13.46
C VAL A 519 15.56 -10.94 13.43
N THR A 520 16.31 -10.73 14.51
CA THR A 520 17.67 -11.25 14.66
C THR A 520 17.67 -12.76 14.56
N MET A 521 16.71 -13.44 15.19
CA MET A 521 16.56 -14.89 15.09
C MET A 521 16.28 -15.35 13.64
N ALA A 522 15.43 -14.65 12.89
CA ALA A 522 15.15 -14.96 11.50
C ALA A 522 16.40 -14.85 10.61
N HIS A 523 17.18 -13.77 10.77
CA HIS A 523 18.46 -13.59 10.06
C HIS A 523 19.49 -14.64 10.47
N GLN A 524 19.64 -14.89 11.76
CA GLN A 524 20.61 -15.86 12.28
C GLN A 524 20.25 -17.30 11.96
N LEU A 525 18.98 -17.64 11.72
CA LEU A 525 18.59 -18.96 11.20
C LEU A 525 18.57 -19.02 9.67
N GLN A 526 18.91 -17.93 8.97
CA GLN A 526 18.91 -17.81 7.51
C GLN A 526 17.57 -18.26 6.89
N LEU A 527 16.45 -17.92 7.54
CA LEU A 527 15.13 -18.39 7.11
C LEU A 527 14.75 -17.86 5.72
N SER A 528 15.28 -16.69 5.32
CA SER A 528 15.09 -16.13 3.97
C SER A 528 15.62 -17.02 2.84
N ALA A 529 16.56 -17.93 3.13
CA ALA A 529 17.08 -18.90 2.16
C ALA A 529 16.16 -20.13 1.99
N LEU A 530 15.18 -20.32 2.88
CA LEU A 530 14.27 -21.46 2.81
C LEU A 530 13.19 -21.24 1.75
N PRO A 531 12.85 -22.27 0.95
CA PRO A 531 11.76 -22.18 -0.03
C PRO A 531 10.37 -22.23 0.62
N ASN A 532 10.29 -22.65 1.88
CA ASN A 532 9.06 -22.83 2.63
C ASN A 532 8.53 -21.48 3.17
N PRO A 533 7.20 -21.30 3.25
CA PRO A 533 6.64 -20.17 4.00
C PRO A 533 7.03 -20.29 5.47
N TRP A 534 7.54 -19.21 6.08
CA TRP A 534 7.95 -19.22 7.48
C TRP A 534 7.47 -17.99 8.24
N MET A 535 7.39 -18.13 9.57
CA MET A 535 7.18 -17.05 10.52
C MET A 535 7.94 -17.33 11.81
N VAL A 536 8.60 -16.31 12.36
CA VAL A 536 9.14 -16.29 13.71
C VAL A 536 8.13 -15.58 14.61
N GLN A 537 7.73 -16.23 15.69
CA GLN A 537 6.80 -15.72 16.68
C GLN A 537 7.42 -15.79 18.06
N ASP A 538 7.52 -14.62 18.69
CA ASP A 538 7.92 -14.51 20.07
C ASP A 538 6.92 -15.19 20.99
N THR A 539 7.42 -16.06 21.87
CA THR A 539 6.60 -16.90 22.73
C THR A 539 7.16 -16.94 24.16
N ALA A 540 6.28 -16.92 25.15
CA ALA A 540 6.64 -17.12 26.56
C ALA A 540 6.06 -18.46 27.06
N ALA A 541 6.91 -19.35 27.56
CA ALA A 541 6.51 -20.70 27.93
C ALA A 541 5.53 -20.73 29.12
N GLU A 542 5.75 -19.91 30.15
CA GLU A 542 4.90 -19.85 31.34
C GLU A 542 3.46 -19.37 31.06
N THR A 543 3.31 -18.37 30.19
CA THR A 543 2.01 -17.73 29.91
C THR A 543 1.36 -18.20 28.61
N LEU A 544 2.10 -18.94 27.78
CA LEU A 544 1.74 -19.29 26.39
C LEU A 544 1.44 -18.07 25.50
N ARG A 545 1.91 -16.88 25.89
CA ARG A 545 1.76 -15.66 25.09
C ARG A 545 2.42 -15.85 23.73
N GLY A 546 1.74 -15.43 22.66
CA GLY A 546 2.22 -15.54 21.28
C GLY A 546 2.01 -16.92 20.63
N LEU A 547 1.83 -17.99 21.41
CA LEU A 547 1.64 -19.34 20.87
C LEU A 547 0.41 -19.45 19.97
N LEU A 548 -0.74 -18.91 20.42
CA LEU A 548 -1.99 -18.94 19.65
C LEU A 548 -1.88 -18.16 18.34
N ASP A 549 -1.17 -17.04 18.32
CA ASP A 549 -0.98 -16.23 17.11
C ASP A 549 -0.07 -16.94 16.11
N GLY A 550 0.97 -17.62 16.61
CA GLY A 550 1.79 -18.56 15.85
C GLY A 550 0.97 -19.68 15.19
N ILE A 551 0.15 -20.37 15.98
CA ILE A 551 -0.70 -21.48 15.50
C ILE A 551 -1.74 -20.98 14.48
N LYS A 552 -2.40 -19.84 14.74
CA LYS A 552 -3.36 -19.25 13.78
C LYS A 552 -2.71 -19.00 12.43
N TRP A 553 -1.48 -18.46 12.41
CA TRP A 553 -0.74 -18.25 11.17
C TRP A 553 -0.41 -19.56 10.46
N LEU A 554 0.04 -20.56 11.22
CA LEU A 554 0.42 -21.88 10.70
C LEU A 554 -0.76 -22.58 10.02
N LEU A 555 -1.92 -22.60 10.68
CA LEU A 555 -3.15 -23.21 10.16
C LEU A 555 -3.63 -22.56 8.87
N ARG A 556 -3.51 -21.22 8.75
CA ARG A 556 -3.85 -20.49 7.52
C ARG A 556 -2.96 -20.87 6.33
N HIS A 557 -1.70 -21.24 6.58
CA HIS A 557 -0.75 -21.59 5.53
C HIS A 557 -0.65 -23.09 5.26
N SER A 558 -1.16 -23.95 6.15
CA SER A 558 -1.21 -25.40 5.96
C SER A 558 -2.36 -25.88 5.05
N GLY A 559 -3.04 -24.95 4.36
CA GLY A 559 -4.14 -25.27 3.44
C GLY A 559 -5.47 -25.61 4.13
N VAL A 560 -5.54 -25.51 5.46
CA VAL A 560 -6.76 -25.72 6.23
C VAL A 560 -7.56 -24.41 6.21
N ARG A 561 -8.69 -24.40 5.51
CA ARG A 561 -9.65 -23.29 5.60
C ARG A 561 -10.34 -23.40 6.97
N LEU A 562 -9.92 -22.56 7.92
CA LEU A 562 -10.54 -22.35 9.23
C LEU A 562 -11.96 -21.79 9.10
#